data_AF-A0A7S3KIN5-F1
#
_entry.id   AF-A0A7S3KIN5-F1
#
_cell.length_a   1.000
_cell.length_b   1.000
_cell.length_c   1.000
_cell.angle_alpha   90.00
_cell.angle_beta   90.00
_cell.angle_gamma   90.00
#
_symmetry.space_group_name_H-M   'P 1'
#
loop_
_entity.id
_entity.type
_entity.pdbx_description
1 polymer ?
#
loop_
_entity_poly.entity_id
_entity_poly.type
_entity_poly.pdbx_seq_one_letter_code
_entity_poly.pdbx_strand_id
1 'polypeptide(L)'
;RKCSPVLEYREYSSNSWQSIAPIQGEYESPPSEYSQRYIFTALLKDLSPKTLYEFRIQEPTWDEDSEQNVIYSYKTFDPENLKIVQGGDSGNTKEAIEMNQNSLKNINPDLVMIGG
;
A
#
# COMPACT_ATOMS: atom_id res chain seq x y z
N ARG A 1 8.49 15.52 17.01
CA ARG A 1 8.55 16.43 15.83
C ARG A 1 7.67 15.82 14.75
N LYS A 2 6.83 16.61 14.05
CA LYS A 2 5.79 16.07 13.14
C LYS A 2 6.40 15.65 11.81
N CYS A 3 6.51 14.35 11.55
CA CYS A 3 6.68 13.82 10.20
C CYS A 3 5.39 14.09 9.41
N SER A 4 5.49 14.63 8.20
CA SER A 4 4.34 14.99 7.34
C SER A 4 4.63 14.52 5.91
N PRO A 5 4.53 13.20 5.65
CA PRO A 5 4.83 12.65 4.34
C PRO A 5 3.85 13.17 3.29
N VAL A 6 4.30 13.18 2.04
CA VAL A 6 3.51 13.52 0.86
C VAL A 6 3.34 12.27 0.01
N LEU A 7 2.10 11.92 -0.35
CA LEU A 7 1.83 10.85 -1.31
C LEU A 7 1.78 11.46 -2.68
N GLU A 8 2.56 10.95 -3.62
CA GLU A 8 2.43 11.28 -5.03
C GLU A 8 1.93 10.08 -5.81
N TYR A 9 1.06 10.31 -6.79
CA TYR A 9 0.54 9.27 -7.66
C TYR A 9 0.33 9.77 -9.08
N ARG A 10 0.30 8.85 -10.04
CA ARG A 10 -0.03 9.11 -11.44
C ARG A 10 -0.62 7.87 -12.09
N GLU A 11 -1.39 8.07 -13.15
CA GLU A 11 -1.64 6.98 -14.09
C GLU A 11 -0.32 6.61 -14.79
N TYR A 12 -0.04 5.33 -15.00
CA TYR A 12 1.21 4.86 -15.61
C TYR A 12 1.47 5.46 -17.00
N SER A 13 0.40 5.74 -17.75
CA SER A 13 0.46 6.38 -19.07
C SER A 13 0.72 7.90 -19.02
N SER A 14 0.62 8.50 -17.83
CA SER A 14 0.75 9.95 -17.62
C SER A 14 2.18 10.34 -17.25
N ASN A 15 2.61 11.49 -17.75
CA ASN A 15 3.90 12.09 -17.38
C ASN A 15 3.80 13.04 -16.17
N SER A 16 2.60 13.25 -15.62
CA SER A 16 2.36 14.23 -14.55
C SER A 16 1.97 13.54 -13.24
N TRP A 17 2.66 13.89 -12.16
CA TRP A 17 2.36 13.47 -10.80
C TRP A 17 1.30 14.38 -10.16
N GLN A 18 0.43 13.77 -9.37
CA GLN A 18 -0.53 14.42 -8.49
C GLN A 18 -0.08 14.19 -7.05
N SER A 19 -0.26 15.17 -6.16
CA SER A 19 0.23 15.11 -4.78
C SER A 19 -0.91 15.25 -3.77
N ILE A 20 -0.88 14.43 -2.72
CA ILE A 20 -1.72 14.54 -1.53
C ILE A 20 -0.83 14.89 -0.36
N ALA A 21 -1.00 16.12 0.13
CA ALA A 21 -0.24 16.66 1.25
C ALA A 21 -1.10 17.56 2.15
N PRO A 22 -0.87 17.55 3.47
CA PRO A 22 -0.08 16.57 4.22
C PRO A 22 -0.87 15.28 4.45
N ILE A 23 -0.22 14.11 4.46
CA ILE A 23 -0.88 12.90 4.96
C ILE A 23 -0.92 12.97 6.49
N GLN A 24 -2.12 12.98 7.06
CA GLN A 24 -2.28 12.97 8.51
C GLN A 24 -1.92 11.58 9.04
N GLY A 25 -0.99 11.55 10.01
CA GLY A 25 -0.62 10.33 10.70
C GLY A 25 -1.41 10.13 11.98
N GLU A 26 -1.68 8.87 12.31
CA GLU A 26 -2.26 8.42 13.57
C GLU A 26 -1.23 7.61 14.37
N TYR A 27 -1.28 7.77 15.69
CA TYR A 27 -0.46 6.96 16.58
C TYR A 27 -1.16 5.66 16.88
N GLU A 28 -0.48 4.55 16.61
CA GLU A 28 -0.88 3.27 17.14
C GLU A 28 -0.05 2.99 18.41
N SER A 29 -0.72 2.97 19.56
CA SER A 29 -0.11 2.54 20.82
C SER A 29 -0.33 1.03 20.95
N PRO A 30 0.68 0.18 20.77
CA PRO A 30 0.49 -1.25 20.86
C PRO A 30 0.13 -1.68 22.29
N PRO A 31 -0.60 -2.80 22.46
CA PRO A 31 -0.78 -3.43 23.75
C PRO A 31 0.56 -4.03 24.20
N SER A 32 1.28 -3.28 25.04
CA SER A 32 2.54 -3.64 25.73
C SER A 32 3.80 -3.88 24.85
N GLU A 33 4.91 -3.34 25.34
CA GLU A 33 6.33 -3.61 24.99
C GLU A 33 6.87 -3.29 23.58
N TYR A 34 6.06 -3.05 22.55
CA TYR A 34 6.58 -2.70 21.21
C TYR A 34 6.73 -1.19 20.98
N SER A 35 7.73 -0.82 20.18
CA SER A 35 8.03 0.56 19.80
C SER A 35 6.83 1.26 19.17
N GLN A 36 6.66 2.53 19.50
CA GLN A 36 5.62 3.40 18.95
C GLN A 36 5.75 3.46 17.42
N ARG A 37 4.63 3.25 16.70
CA ARG A 37 4.56 3.37 15.24
C ARG A 37 3.64 4.52 14.87
N TYR A 38 4.04 5.28 13.85
CA TYR A 38 3.17 6.24 13.19
C TYR A 38 2.62 5.59 11.93
N ILE A 39 1.31 5.61 11.79
CA ILE A 39 0.61 5.10 10.62
C ILE A 39 0.10 6.30 9.82
N PHE A 40 0.39 6.33 8.53
CA PHE A 40 -0.10 7.35 7.61
C PHE A 40 -1.11 6.74 6.66
N THR A 41 -2.26 7.39 6.48
CA THR A 41 -3.32 6.90 5.58
C THR A 41 -3.76 8.01 4.65
N ALA A 42 -3.83 7.71 3.36
CA ALA A 42 -4.28 8.62 2.31
C ALA A 42 -5.37 7.94 1.46
N LEU A 43 -6.34 8.72 1.02
CA LEU A 43 -7.45 8.26 0.19
C LEU A 43 -7.34 8.85 -1.21
N LEU A 44 -7.12 7.98 -2.21
CA LEU A 44 -7.21 8.31 -3.62
C LEU A 44 -8.66 8.13 -4.09
N LYS A 45 -9.25 9.17 -4.68
CA LYS A 45 -10.63 9.16 -5.17
C LYS A 45 -10.66 9.31 -6.69
N ASP A 46 -11.81 8.99 -7.28
CA ASP A 46 -12.11 9.23 -8.70
C ASP A 46 -11.10 8.59 -9.67
N LEU A 47 -10.54 7.44 -9.28
CA LEU A 47 -9.65 6.67 -10.13
C LEU A 47 -10.43 5.93 -11.21
N SER A 48 -9.87 5.91 -12.43
CA SER A 48 -10.43 5.14 -13.55
C SER A 48 -10.35 3.64 -13.25
N PRO A 49 -11.38 2.83 -13.57
CA PRO A 49 -11.35 1.38 -13.40
C PRO A 49 -10.36 0.73 -14.37
N LYS A 50 -9.80 -0.44 -13.99
CA LYS A 50 -8.84 -1.22 -14.81
C LYS A 50 -7.57 -0.46 -15.20
N THR A 51 -7.26 0.63 -14.52
CA THR A 51 -6.13 1.50 -14.84
C THR A 51 -4.96 1.23 -13.90
N LEU A 52 -3.76 1.16 -14.47
CA LEU A 52 -2.52 1.02 -13.71
C LEU A 52 -2.08 2.39 -13.20
N TYR A 53 -1.95 2.52 -11.88
CA TYR A 53 -1.42 3.69 -11.21
C TYR A 53 -0.07 3.37 -10.58
N GLU A 54 0.80 4.38 -10.56
CA GLU A 54 2.04 4.40 -9.82
C GLU A 54 1.93 5.36 -8.64
N PHE A 55 2.55 5.02 -7.52
CA PHE A 55 2.58 5.86 -6.33
C PHE A 55 3.93 5.79 -5.62
N ARG A 56 4.31 6.90 -4.98
CA ARG A 56 5.50 7.01 -4.14
C ARG A 56 5.21 7.90 -2.94
N ILE A 57 5.89 7.62 -1.83
CA ILE A 57 5.82 8.46 -0.63
C ILE A 57 7.09 9.31 -0.63
N GLN A 58 6.93 10.62 -0.70
CA GLN A 58 8.00 11.55 -0.39
C GLN A 58 7.99 11.77 1.12
N GLU A 59 8.99 11.22 1.80
CA GLU A 59 9.28 11.66 3.15
C GLU A 59 10.00 13.01 3.07
N PRO A 60 9.64 14.00 3.91
CA PRO A 60 10.52 15.13 4.16
C PRO A 60 11.79 14.58 4.82
N THR A 61 12.80 14.30 4.00
CA THR A 61 14.07 13.71 4.40
C THR A 61 14.71 14.57 5.49
N TRP A 62 15.12 13.92 6.58
CA TRP A 62 15.99 14.53 7.59
C TRP A 62 17.47 14.38 7.21
N ASP A 63 17.77 13.42 6.32
CA ASP A 63 19.06 13.22 5.66
C ASP A 63 18.80 13.15 4.15
N GLU A 64 19.46 14.02 3.39
CA GLU A 64 19.37 14.10 1.92
C GLU A 64 19.77 12.78 1.22
N ASP A 65 20.36 11.82 1.96
CA ASP A 65 20.86 10.53 1.46
C ASP A 65 19.88 9.35 1.59
N SER A 66 18.70 9.52 2.21
CA SER A 66 17.74 8.42 2.41
C SER A 66 16.62 8.37 1.37
N GLU A 67 16.86 8.84 0.14
CA GLU A 67 15.91 8.80 -0.97
C GLU A 67 15.56 7.35 -1.40
N GLN A 68 14.78 6.64 -0.59
CA GLN A 68 14.04 5.48 -1.06
C GLN A 68 12.80 5.98 -1.80
N ASN A 69 13.02 6.49 -3.02
CA ASN A 69 11.98 6.76 -4.01
C ASN A 69 11.45 5.43 -4.59
N VAL A 70 10.99 4.52 -3.73
CA VAL A 70 10.37 3.27 -4.17
C VAL A 70 9.04 3.62 -4.81
N ILE A 71 8.94 3.35 -6.11
CA ILE A 71 7.69 3.45 -6.87
C ILE A 71 6.97 2.12 -6.74
N TYR A 72 5.77 2.18 -6.21
CA TYR A 72 4.85 1.07 -6.16
C TYR A 72 3.80 1.22 -7.27
N SER A 73 3.23 0.11 -7.71
CA SER A 73 2.18 0.11 -8.72
C SER A 73 0.97 -0.68 -8.24
N TYR A 74 -0.22 -0.20 -8.59
CA TYR A 74 -1.48 -0.85 -8.30
C TYR A 74 -2.44 -0.65 -9.46
N LYS A 75 -3.17 -1.70 -9.84
CA LYS A 75 -4.19 -1.65 -10.88
C LYS A 75 -5.56 -1.60 -10.22
N THR A 76 -6.35 -0.59 -10.54
CA THR A 76 -7.73 -0.48 -10.05
C THR A 76 -8.59 -1.62 -10.58
N PHE A 77 -9.60 -2.00 -9.78
CA PHE A 77 -10.49 -3.10 -10.07
C PHE A 77 -11.23 -2.93 -11.41
N ASP A 78 -11.44 -4.04 -12.10
CA ASP A 78 -12.39 -4.16 -13.21
C ASP A 78 -13.73 -4.64 -12.61
N PRO A 79 -14.77 -3.78 -12.49
CA PRO A 79 -16.00 -4.16 -11.81
C PRO A 79 -16.76 -5.32 -12.47
N GLU A 80 -16.44 -5.66 -13.72
CA GLU A 80 -17.09 -6.73 -14.47
C GLU A 80 -16.37 -8.09 -14.33
N ASN A 81 -15.09 -8.09 -13.95
CA ASN A 81 -14.27 -9.29 -13.90
C ASN A 81 -13.22 -9.21 -12.80
N LEU A 82 -13.59 -9.69 -11.61
CA LEU A 82 -12.71 -9.73 -10.43
C LEU A 82 -12.34 -11.16 -10.05
N LYS A 83 -11.05 -11.42 -9.94
CA LYS A 83 -10.53 -12.62 -9.27
C LYS A 83 -10.30 -12.32 -7.81
N ILE A 84 -11.21 -12.80 -6.97
CA ILE A 84 -11.15 -12.63 -5.52
C ILE A 84 -10.62 -13.92 -4.89
N VAL A 85 -9.60 -13.79 -4.06
CA VAL A 85 -9.15 -14.86 -3.16
C VAL A 85 -9.59 -14.51 -1.75
N GLN A 86 -10.30 -15.44 -1.10
CA GLN A 86 -10.67 -15.31 0.30
C GLN A 86 -9.85 -16.31 1.12
N GLY A 87 -9.23 -15.82 2.19
CA GLY A 87 -8.50 -16.62 3.16
C GLY A 87 -8.85 -16.21 4.59
N GLY A 88 -8.29 -16.94 5.55
CA GLY A 88 -8.36 -16.63 6.97
C GLY A 88 -7.28 -17.36 7.73
N ASP A 89 -7.09 -17.03 9.00
CA ASP A 89 -6.11 -17.67 9.88
C ASP A 89 -4.69 -17.72 9.27
N SER A 90 -4.30 -16.67 8.54
CA SER A 90 -3.10 -16.69 7.71
C SER A 90 -1.80 -16.77 8.50
N GLY A 91 -1.84 -16.48 9.80
CA GLY A 91 -0.69 -16.53 10.71
C GLY A 91 0.50 -15.69 10.24
N ASN A 92 1.65 -15.90 10.88
CA ASN A 92 2.93 -15.31 10.48
C ASN A 92 4.09 -16.31 10.64
N THR A 93 3.79 -17.61 10.54
CA THR A 93 4.82 -18.66 10.54
C THR A 93 5.49 -18.71 9.16
N LYS A 94 6.71 -19.24 9.11
CA LYS A 94 7.47 -19.36 7.85
C LYS A 94 6.68 -20.19 6.82
N GLU A 95 6.07 -21.27 7.27
CA GLU A 95 5.26 -22.17 6.46
C GLU A 95 4.04 -21.46 5.86
N ALA A 96 3.37 -20.63 6.66
CA ALA A 96 2.21 -19.87 6.20
C ALA A 96 2.61 -18.80 5.17
N ILE A 97 3.75 -18.13 5.38
CA ILE A 97 4.30 -17.16 4.41
C ILE A 97 4.62 -17.86 3.08
N GLU A 98 5.31 -18.99 3.11
CA GLU A 98 5.68 -19.74 1.89
C GLU A 98 4.44 -20.25 1.15
N MET A 99 3.45 -20.80 1.88
CA MET A 99 2.18 -21.24 1.31
C MET A 99 1.42 -20.07 0.65
N ASN A 100 1.31 -18.93 1.33
CA ASN A 100 0.63 -17.74 0.80
C ASN A 100 1.33 -17.21 -0.45
N GLN A 101 2.67 -17.13 -0.45
CA GLN A 101 3.43 -16.68 -1.61
C GLN A 101 3.24 -17.60 -2.82
N ASN A 102 3.24 -18.92 -2.62
CA ASN A 102 3.07 -19.88 -3.70
C ASN A 102 1.64 -19.86 -4.27
N SER A 103 0.63 -19.83 -3.41
CA SER A 103 -0.77 -19.79 -3.82
C SER A 103 -1.13 -18.47 -4.54
N LEU A 104 -0.73 -17.32 -3.99
CA LEU A 104 -1.10 -16.02 -4.55
C LEU A 104 -0.37 -15.73 -5.88
N LYS A 105 0.88 -16.17 -6.03
CA LYS A 105 1.61 -16.02 -7.31
C LYS A 105 0.93 -16.77 -8.45
N ASN A 106 0.41 -17.97 -8.19
CA ASN A 106 -0.22 -18.79 -9.22
C ASN A 106 -1.62 -18.30 -9.59
N ILE A 107 -2.38 -17.80 -8.61
CA ILE A 107 -3.74 -17.32 -8.84
C ILE A 107 -3.74 -15.93 -9.49
N ASN A 108 -2.74 -15.09 -9.17
CA ASN A 108 -2.65 -13.70 -9.56
C ASN A 108 -3.98 -12.94 -9.35
N PRO A 109 -4.45 -12.86 -8.09
CA PRO A 109 -5.75 -12.28 -7.77
C PRO A 109 -5.76 -10.76 -7.95
N ASP A 110 -6.95 -10.22 -8.26
CA ASP A 110 -7.19 -8.78 -8.28
C ASP A 110 -7.48 -8.25 -6.86
N LEU A 111 -8.06 -9.08 -5.98
CA LEU A 111 -8.36 -8.75 -4.59
C LEU A 111 -8.11 -9.96 -3.67
N VAL A 112 -7.53 -9.71 -2.50
CA VAL A 112 -7.41 -10.69 -1.42
C VAL A 112 -8.21 -10.21 -0.22
N MET A 113 -9.13 -11.03 0.26
CA MET A 113 -9.90 -10.80 1.49
C MET A 113 -9.40 -11.74 2.57
N ILE A 114 -8.97 -11.19 3.71
CA ILE A 114 -8.51 -11.97 4.86
C ILE A 114 -9.58 -11.83 5.96
N GLY A 115 -10.32 -12.91 6.20
CA GLY A 115 -11.21 -13.04 7.35
C GLY A 115 -10.39 -13.40 8.58
N GLY A 116 -10.45 -12.56 9.61
CA GLY A 116 -9.71 -12.75 10.87
C GLY A 116 -10.21 -13.93 11.70
#